data_AF-A0A920Q810-F1
#
_entry.id   AF-A0A920Q810-F1
#
_cell.length_a   1.000
_cell.length_b   1.000
_cell.length_c   1.000
_cell.angle_alpha   90.00
_cell.angle_beta   90.00
_cell.angle_gamma   90.00
#
_symmetry.space_group_name_H-M   'P 1'
#
loop_
_entity.id
_entity.type
_entity.pdbx_description
1 polymer ?
#
loop_
_entity_poly.entity_id
_entity_poly.type
_entity_poly.pdbx_seq_one_letter_code
_entity_poly.pdbx_strand_id
1 'polypeptide(L)'
;MSAVAACPNVVVKVGGLVMPVCGFDWHERPMPTTSRELAQSTAPYYLYCIEQFGPDRCMFESNFPVDKIACSYTVLWNAFKRLAHDSHLANNQLCSMILRLGFIGWVEIQGVFDNWRLNFRNGQISSLF
;
A
#
# COMPACT_ATOMS: atom_id res chain seq x y z
N MET A 1 -17.68 -5.32 -5.09
CA MET A 1 -17.11 -3.98 -4.78
C MET A 1 -17.91 -2.84 -5.39
N SER A 2 -18.35 -2.91 -6.65
CA SER A 2 -18.98 -1.78 -7.35
C SER A 2 -20.23 -1.19 -6.68
N ALA A 3 -21.09 -2.00 -6.07
CA ALA A 3 -22.28 -1.49 -5.36
C ALA A 3 -21.92 -0.60 -4.15
N VAL A 4 -20.87 -0.97 -3.41
CA VAL A 4 -20.38 -0.19 -2.26
C VAL A 4 -19.62 1.05 -2.70
N ALA A 5 -18.92 0.98 -3.83
CA ALA A 5 -18.20 2.11 -4.41
C ALA A 5 -19.11 3.27 -4.84
N ALA A 6 -20.39 2.98 -5.12
CA ALA A 6 -21.42 3.99 -5.42
C ALA A 6 -21.74 4.89 -4.21
N CYS A 7 -21.43 4.46 -2.98
CA CYS A 7 -21.62 5.26 -1.78
C CYS A 7 -20.48 6.29 -1.65
N PRO A 8 -20.76 7.61 -1.76
CA PRO A 8 -19.71 8.64 -1.79
C PRO A 8 -18.99 8.80 -0.44
N ASN A 9 -19.62 8.37 0.65
CA ASN A 9 -19.09 8.43 2.02
C ASN A 9 -18.24 7.20 2.40
N VAL A 10 -18.07 6.23 1.52
CA VAL A 10 -17.25 5.04 1.78
C VAL A 10 -15.84 5.24 1.23
N VAL A 11 -14.85 4.95 2.07
CA VAL A 11 -13.42 4.94 1.74
C VAL A 11 -12.84 3.56 2.01
N VAL A 12 -11.74 3.22 1.32
CA VAL A 12 -11.16 1.87 1.32
C VAL A 12 -9.70 1.88 1.72
N LYS A 13 -9.35 1.00 2.66
CA LYS A 13 -7.96 0.58 2.92
C LYS A 13 -7.60 -0.52 1.93
N VAL A 14 -6.51 -0.33 1.19
CA VAL A 14 -5.98 -1.18 0.14
C VAL A 14 -4.72 -1.85 0.69
N GLY A 15 -4.86 -3.06 1.20
CA GLY A 15 -3.81 -3.78 1.93
C GLY A 15 -4.27 -5.16 2.38
N GLY A 16 -3.42 -5.88 3.12
CA GLY A 16 -3.77 -7.14 3.77
C GLY A 16 -3.94 -8.35 2.85
N LEU A 17 -3.53 -8.28 1.58
CA LEU A 17 -3.59 -9.42 0.66
C LEU A 17 -2.43 -10.41 0.82
N VAL A 18 -1.46 -10.10 1.68
CA VAL A 18 -0.24 -10.89 1.84
C VAL A 18 -0.40 -11.97 2.92
N MET A 19 -1.57 -12.07 3.54
CA MET A 19 -1.85 -13.08 4.56
C MET A 19 -1.93 -14.50 3.96
N PRO A 20 -1.61 -15.55 4.74
CA PRO A 20 -1.74 -16.94 4.31
C PRO A 20 -3.13 -17.29 3.74
N VAL A 21 -4.20 -16.78 4.38
CA VAL A 21 -5.59 -17.02 3.95
C VAL A 21 -5.91 -16.48 2.56
N CYS A 22 -5.09 -15.57 2.01
CA CYS A 22 -5.24 -15.05 0.66
C CYS A 22 -4.69 -16.00 -0.42
N GLY A 23 -4.03 -17.10 -0.04
CA GLY A 23 -3.69 -18.20 -0.96
C GLY A 23 -2.51 -17.93 -1.90
N PHE A 24 -1.59 -17.04 -1.51
CA PHE A 24 -0.35 -16.79 -2.27
C PHE A 24 0.84 -17.64 -1.82
N ASP A 25 0.69 -18.36 -0.70
CA ASP A 25 1.66 -19.29 -0.12
C ASP A 25 3.09 -18.74 0.05
N TRP A 26 3.24 -17.41 0.10
CA TRP A 26 4.54 -16.75 0.30
C TRP A 26 5.21 -17.12 1.61
N HIS A 27 4.41 -17.38 2.64
CA HIS A 27 4.85 -17.83 3.95
C HIS A 27 5.46 -19.24 3.96
N GLU A 28 5.19 -20.06 2.94
CA GLU A 28 5.73 -21.43 2.82
C GLU A 28 7.03 -21.48 2.02
N ARG A 29 7.44 -20.35 1.42
CA ARG A 29 8.58 -20.33 0.51
C ARG A 29 9.91 -20.31 1.25
N PRO A 30 10.93 -21.00 0.71
CA PRO A 30 12.27 -20.96 1.27
C PRO A 30 12.97 -19.60 1.06
N MET A 31 12.58 -18.86 0.02
CA MET A 31 13.13 -17.53 -0.30
C MET A 31 12.06 -16.45 -0.14
N PRO A 32 12.39 -15.31 0.48
CA PRO A 32 11.45 -14.21 0.66
C PRO A 32 10.96 -13.64 -0.68
N THR A 33 9.68 -13.30 -0.74
CA THR A 33 9.07 -12.65 -1.90
C THR A 33 9.66 -11.27 -2.13
N THR A 34 9.85 -10.88 -3.40
CA THR A 34 10.36 -9.55 -3.75
C THR A 34 9.23 -8.52 -3.88
N SER A 35 9.55 -7.23 -3.73
CA SER A 35 8.57 -6.15 -3.92
C SER A 35 7.95 -6.13 -5.32
N ARG A 36 8.71 -6.56 -6.34
CA ARG A 36 8.22 -6.68 -7.72
C ARG A 36 7.18 -7.78 -7.84
N GLU A 37 7.48 -8.95 -7.28
CA GLU A 37 6.58 -10.09 -7.34
C GLU A 37 5.29 -9.85 -6.55
N LEU A 38 5.40 -9.25 -5.36
CA LEU A 38 4.23 -8.81 -4.60
C LEU A 38 3.36 -7.86 -5.41
N ALA A 39 3.96 -6.83 -6.02
CA ALA A 39 3.24 -5.87 -6.84
C ALA A 39 2.51 -6.58 -7.98
N GLN A 40 3.20 -7.42 -8.76
CA GLN A 40 2.61 -8.12 -9.90
C GLN A 40 1.45 -9.04 -9.49
N SER A 41 1.62 -9.80 -8.41
CA SER A 41 0.62 -10.79 -7.97
C SER A 41 -0.62 -10.14 -7.35
N THR A 42 -0.45 -9.00 -6.68
CA THR A 42 -1.54 -8.30 -6.00
C THR A 42 -2.19 -7.20 -6.85
N ALA A 43 -1.56 -6.79 -7.96
CA ALA A 43 -2.03 -5.73 -8.84
C ALA A 43 -3.50 -5.88 -9.25
N PRO A 44 -3.99 -7.06 -9.71
CA PRO A 44 -5.37 -7.18 -10.17
C PRO A 44 -6.40 -6.78 -9.11
N TYR A 45 -6.11 -7.08 -7.84
CA TYR A 45 -7.01 -6.80 -6.73
C TYR A 45 -6.96 -5.33 -6.30
N TYR A 46 -5.75 -4.80 -6.12
CA TYR A 46 -5.56 -3.43 -5.67
C TYR A 46 -5.99 -2.42 -6.74
N LEU A 47 -5.62 -2.65 -8.00
CA LEU A 47 -5.99 -1.75 -9.09
C LEU A 47 -7.50 -1.77 -9.36
N TYR A 48 -8.15 -2.93 -9.25
CA TYR A 48 -9.60 -2.99 -9.36
C TYR A 48 -10.28 -2.17 -8.24
N CYS A 49 -9.84 -2.30 -6.98
CA CYS A 49 -10.37 -1.47 -5.90
C CYS A 49 -10.16 0.03 -6.15
N ILE A 50 -8.97 0.42 -6.61
CA ILE A 50 -8.65 1.82 -6.90
C ILE A 50 -9.47 2.35 -8.08
N GLU A 51 -9.69 1.55 -9.11
CA GLU A 51 -10.53 1.91 -10.26
C GLU A 51 -11.99 2.14 -9.83
N GLN A 52 -12.53 1.28 -8.97
CA GLN A 52 -13.93 1.41 -8.54
C GLN A 52 -14.16 2.60 -7.60
N PHE A 53 -13.25 2.83 -6.64
CA PHE A 53 -13.42 3.89 -5.64
C PHE A 53 -12.81 5.23 -6.08
N GLY A 54 -11.87 5.20 -7.01
CA GLY A 54 -11.02 6.35 -7.33
C GLY A 54 -9.91 6.53 -6.27
N PRO A 55 -8.74 7.03 -6.67
CA PRO A 55 -7.58 7.13 -5.78
C PRO A 55 -7.82 8.04 -4.56
N ASP A 56 -8.69 9.04 -4.66
CA ASP A 56 -9.00 9.96 -3.55
C ASP A 56 -9.77 9.30 -2.39
N ARG A 57 -10.38 8.13 -2.63
CA ARG A 57 -11.12 7.34 -1.64
C ARG A 57 -10.39 6.06 -1.25
N CYS A 58 -9.14 5.87 -1.70
CA CYS A 58 -8.31 4.72 -1.34
C CYS A 58 -7.11 5.14 -0.49
N MET A 59 -6.59 4.19 0.29
CA MET A 59 -5.40 4.38 1.11
C MET A 59 -4.64 3.06 1.21
N PHE A 60 -3.33 3.06 0.96
CA PHE A 60 -2.53 1.86 1.17
C PHE A 60 -2.39 1.56 2.66
N GLU A 61 -2.45 0.29 3.04
CA GLU A 61 -2.33 -0.15 4.42
C GLU A 61 -1.50 -1.44 4.48
N SER A 62 -0.70 -1.58 5.53
CA SER A 62 0.31 -2.64 5.63
C SER A 62 -0.20 -3.94 6.25
N ASN A 63 -1.23 -3.86 7.09
CA ASN A 63 -1.73 -4.95 7.92
C ASN A 63 -0.65 -5.58 8.83
N PHE A 64 0.40 -4.83 9.15
CA PHE A 64 1.43 -5.27 10.09
C PHE A 64 0.89 -5.29 11.52
N PRO A 65 1.30 -6.28 12.35
CA PRO A 65 2.36 -7.28 12.10
C PRO A 65 1.90 -8.56 11.38
N VAL A 66 0.63 -8.69 10.99
CA VAL A 66 0.08 -9.94 10.42
C VAL A 66 0.76 -10.29 9.08
N ASP A 67 0.97 -9.30 8.21
CA ASP A 67 1.61 -9.50 6.91
C ASP A 67 3.11 -9.86 7.01
N LYS A 68 3.72 -9.72 8.20
CA LYS A 68 5.14 -10.07 8.45
C LYS A 68 5.43 -11.55 8.17
N ILE A 69 4.43 -12.42 8.25
CA ILE A 69 4.58 -13.85 8.00
C ILE A 69 4.96 -14.16 6.55
N ALA A 70 4.62 -13.26 5.61
CA ALA A 70 4.84 -13.47 4.19
C ALA A 70 5.87 -12.52 3.58
N CYS A 71 6.04 -11.31 4.11
CA CYS A 71 7.02 -10.35 3.60
C CYS A 71 7.52 -9.36 4.65
N SER A 72 8.62 -8.66 4.37
CA SER A 72 9.09 -7.57 5.21
C SER A 72 8.32 -6.28 4.93
N TYR A 73 8.26 -5.39 5.93
CA TYR A 73 7.59 -4.09 5.82
C TYR A 73 8.11 -3.27 4.63
N THR A 74 9.44 -3.22 4.47
CA THR A 74 10.11 -2.52 3.36
C THR A 74 9.72 -3.09 2.00
N VAL A 75 9.66 -4.42 1.90
CA VAL A 75 9.27 -5.10 0.66
C VAL A 75 7.82 -4.78 0.30
N LEU A 76 6.91 -4.76 1.28
CA LEU A 76 5.51 -4.41 1.07
C LEU A 76 5.34 -2.97 0.59
N TRP A 77 5.94 -2.00 1.26
CA TRP A 77 5.84 -0.58 0.85
C TRP A 77 6.48 -0.33 -0.51
N ASN A 78 7.57 -1.02 -0.84
CA ASN A 78 8.16 -0.93 -2.17
C ASN A 78 7.26 -1.57 -3.23
N ALA A 79 6.44 -2.58 -2.88
CA ALA A 79 5.42 -3.12 -3.80
C ALA A 79 4.33 -2.09 -4.07
N PHE A 80 3.83 -1.39 -3.05
CA PHE A 80 2.85 -0.31 -3.23
C PHE A 80 3.38 0.84 -4.10
N LYS A 81 4.64 1.26 -3.90
CA LYS A 81 5.28 2.27 -4.76
C LYS A 81 5.32 1.83 -6.23
N ARG A 82 5.63 0.55 -6.49
CA ARG A 82 5.65 -0.02 -7.86
C ARG A 82 4.26 -0.02 -8.49
N LEU A 83 3.27 -0.56 -7.79
CA LEU A 83 1.87 -0.60 -8.24
C LEU A 83 1.36 0.77 -8.68
N ALA A 84 1.69 1.78 -7.89
CA ALA A 84 1.19 3.11 -8.11
C ALA A 84 1.96 3.85 -9.22
N HIS A 85 3.25 3.55 -9.40
CA HIS A 85 4.02 4.01 -10.56
C HIS A 85 3.51 3.39 -11.87
N ASP A 86 3.20 2.09 -11.86
CA ASP A 86 2.85 1.33 -13.07
C ASP A 86 1.39 1.53 -13.52
N SER A 87 0.51 2.03 -12.63
CA SER A 87 -0.91 2.24 -12.91
C SER A 87 -1.26 3.59 -13.58
N HIS A 88 -0.26 4.36 -14.00
CA HIS A 88 -0.43 5.72 -14.56
C HIS A 88 -1.20 6.70 -13.64
N LEU A 89 -1.37 6.38 -12.36
CA LEU A 89 -1.90 7.31 -11.37
C LEU A 89 -0.92 8.49 -11.28
N ALA A 90 -1.44 9.72 -11.35
CA ALA A 90 -0.58 10.90 -11.26
C ALA A 90 0.18 10.87 -9.92
N ASN A 91 1.46 11.26 -9.90
CA ASN A 91 2.31 11.25 -8.69
C ASN A 91 1.65 11.90 -7.44
N ASN A 92 0.72 12.84 -7.64
CA ASN A 92 -0.02 13.52 -6.58
C ASN A 92 -1.07 12.62 -5.90
N GLN A 93 -1.66 11.66 -6.62
CA GLN A 93 -2.63 10.68 -6.11
C GLN A 93 -1.95 9.62 -5.24
N LEU A 94 -0.69 9.31 -5.55
CA LEU A 94 0.20 8.45 -4.78
C LEU A 94 0.43 8.95 -3.35
N CYS A 95 0.81 10.23 -3.22
CA CYS A 95 1.03 10.86 -1.93
C CYS A 95 -0.26 10.93 -1.10
N SER A 96 -1.42 11.17 -1.71
CA SER A 96 -2.68 11.25 -0.96
C SER A 96 -3.07 9.89 -0.38
N MET A 97 -2.83 8.79 -1.10
CA MET A 97 -3.13 7.43 -0.63
C MET A 97 -2.17 6.93 0.46
N ILE A 98 -0.92 7.39 0.48
CA ILE A 98 0.06 7.00 1.52
C ILE A 98 -0.09 7.86 2.79
N LEU A 99 -0.41 9.16 2.65
CA LEU A 99 -0.44 10.10 3.78
C LEU A 99 -1.71 10.03 4.64
N ARG A 100 -2.80 9.41 4.16
CA ARG A 100 -4.07 9.30 4.89
C ARG A 100 -4.02 8.34 6.10
N LEU A 101 -2.93 7.58 6.24
CA LEU A 101 -2.73 6.60 7.32
C LEU A 101 -2.88 7.20 8.72
N GLY A 102 -2.63 8.50 8.88
CA GLY A 102 -2.62 9.16 10.19
C GLY A 102 -3.98 9.40 10.86
N PHE A 103 -5.13 9.11 10.23
CA PHE A 103 -6.44 9.53 10.76
C PHE A 103 -7.43 8.40 11.14
N ILE A 104 -7.14 7.14 10.82
CA ILE A 104 -8.06 6.02 11.14
C ILE A 104 -7.29 4.88 11.82
N GLY A 105 -7.03 5.09 13.11
CA GLY A 105 -6.77 4.05 14.11
C GLY A 105 -5.36 3.45 14.10
N TRP A 106 -4.77 3.42 15.30
CA TRP A 106 -3.45 2.90 15.71
C TRP A 106 -2.29 3.91 15.72
N VAL A 107 -1.96 4.30 16.95
CA VAL A 107 -0.82 5.10 17.37
C VAL A 107 0.45 4.27 17.20
N GLU A 108 1.12 4.39 16.07
CA GLU A 108 2.56 4.15 15.97
C GLU A 108 3.05 4.78 14.66
N ILE A 109 4.25 5.37 14.66
CA ILE A 109 4.97 5.88 13.48
C ILE A 109 4.86 7.40 13.17
N GLN A 110 4.56 8.30 14.12
CA GLN A 110 4.74 9.76 13.86
C GLN A 110 6.16 10.13 13.35
N GLY A 111 7.21 9.51 13.90
CA GLY A 111 8.60 9.86 13.57
C GLY A 111 9.10 9.51 12.16
N VAL A 112 8.49 8.53 11.47
CA VAL A 112 8.90 8.20 10.09
C VAL A 112 8.18 9.11 9.09
N PHE A 113 6.95 9.52 9.38
CA PHE A 113 6.18 10.41 8.49
C PHE A 113 6.77 11.82 8.43
N ASP A 114 7.27 12.36 9.55
CA ASP A 114 7.86 13.72 9.58
C ASP A 114 9.15 13.82 8.76
N ASN A 115 10.01 12.81 8.84
CA ASN A 115 11.25 12.76 8.06
C ASN A 115 10.96 12.56 6.55
N TRP A 116 9.91 11.81 6.21
CA TRP A 116 9.50 11.59 4.82
C TRP A 116 8.86 12.85 4.19
N ARG A 117 8.02 13.56 4.95
CA ARG A 117 7.36 14.81 4.49
C ARG A 117 8.37 15.92 4.15
N LEU A 118 9.50 15.96 4.86
CA LEU A 118 10.60 16.89 4.61
C LEU A 118 11.41 16.52 3.37
N ASN A 119 11.75 15.24 3.20
CA ASN A 119 12.53 14.78 2.04
C ASN A 119 11.78 14.95 0.70
N PHE A 120 10.45 14.77 0.69
CA PHE A 120 9.62 14.98 -0.51
C PHE A 120 9.44 16.44 -0.91
N ARG A 121 9.36 17.39 0.04
CA ARG A 121 9.33 18.83 -0.28
C ARG A 121 10.57 19.29 -1.05
N ASN A 122 11.68 18.59 -0.88
CA ASN A 122 12.97 18.91 -1.47
C ASN A 122 13.33 18.02 -2.68
N GLY A 123 12.39 17.18 -3.17
CA GLY A 123 12.62 16.33 -4.35
C GLY A 123 13.67 15.23 -4.15
N GLN A 124 14.08 14.91 -2.93
CA GLN A 124 15.01 13.82 -2.64
C GLN A 124 14.25 12.58 -2.18
N ILE A 125 14.20 11.56 -3.04
CA ILE A 125 13.83 10.20 -2.62
C ILE A 125 15.13 9.50 -2.21
N SER A 126 15.62 9.79 -1.00
CA SER A 126 16.73 9.01 -0.44
C SER A 126 16.19 7.76 0.26
N SER A 127 16.86 6.63 0.02
CA SER A 127 16.62 5.34 0.65
C SER A 127 16.92 5.44 2.14
N LEU A 128 15.89 5.58 2.96
CA LEU A 128 15.94 5.13 4.34
C LEU A 128 15.32 3.74 4.38
N PHE A 129 16.23 2.75 4.39
CA PHE A 129 16.06 1.29 4.42
C PHE A 129 15.77 0.59 3.09
#